data_AF-A0A3L7VTN6-F1
#
_entry.id   AF-A0A3L7VTN6-F1
#
_cell.length_a   1.000
_cell.length_b   1.000
_cell.length_c   1.000
_cell.angle_alpha   90.00
_cell.angle_beta   90.00
_cell.angle_gamma   90.00
#
_symmetry.space_group_name_H-M   'P 1'
#
loop_
_entity.id
_entity.type
_entity.pdbx_description
1 polymer ?
#
loop_
_entity_poly.entity_id
_entity_poly.type
_entity_poly.pdbx_seq_one_letter_code
_entity_poly.pdbx_strand_id
1 'polypeptide(L)'
;MPPIPSSEITPEALFWNRRRFMQTALAGAALTIPGCAATPSASNPTPAPDASAAPVATTLPAGQGTVAGTSDELGQPLTDFAAVTGYNNYYEFTTDKQ
;
A
#
# COMPACT_ATOMS: atom_id res chain seq x y z
N MET A 1 35.30 12.36 5.12
CA MET A 1 34.32 12.48 6.21
C MET A 1 34.28 11.14 6.94
N PRO A 2 34.53 11.08 8.26
CA PRO A 2 34.48 9.83 9.00
C PRO A 2 33.03 9.29 9.07
N PRO A 3 32.82 7.97 9.07
CA PRO A 3 31.49 7.38 9.23
C PRO A 3 30.96 7.63 10.63
N ILE A 4 29.68 8.02 10.73
CA ILE A 4 29.00 8.24 12.01
C ILE A 4 28.76 6.87 12.67
N PRO A 5 29.18 6.63 13.92
CA PRO A 5 28.94 5.37 14.60
C PRO A 5 27.44 5.18 14.86
N SER A 6 26.95 3.94 14.72
CA SER A 6 25.53 3.62 14.83
C SER A 6 24.92 4.00 16.19
N SER A 7 25.74 4.02 17.26
CA SER A 7 25.36 4.48 18.60
C SER A 7 24.92 5.95 18.65
N GLU A 8 25.41 6.79 17.73
CA GLU A 8 25.03 8.20 17.60
C GLU A 8 23.73 8.40 16.81
N ILE A 9 23.39 7.47 15.92
CA ILE A 9 22.13 7.49 15.14
C ILE A 9 20.99 6.89 15.97
N THR A 10 21.25 5.78 16.63
CA THR A 10 20.27 5.07 17.46
C THR A 10 20.97 4.38 18.63
N PRO A 11 20.70 4.79 19.88
CA PRO A 11 21.18 4.08 21.05
C PRO A 11 20.75 2.60 21.01
N GLU A 12 21.70 1.69 21.25
CA GLU A 12 21.49 0.25 21.12
C GLU A 12 20.31 -0.27 21.97
N ALA A 13 20.12 0.29 23.17
CA ALA A 13 19.01 -0.06 24.04
C ALA A 13 17.63 0.20 23.39
N LEU A 14 17.49 1.28 22.62
CA LEU A 14 16.24 1.60 21.92
C LEU A 14 15.99 0.64 20.75
N PHE A 15 17.05 0.24 20.03
CA PHE A 15 16.95 -0.75 18.97
C PHE A 15 16.42 -2.09 19.50
N TRP A 16 17.01 -2.60 20.58
CA TRP A 16 16.58 -3.87 21.19
C TRP A 16 15.18 -3.81 21.78
N ASN A 17 14.79 -2.70 22.42
CA ASN A 17 13.45 -2.53 22.98
C ASN A 17 12.36 -2.57 21.91
N ARG A 18 12.55 -1.89 20.77
CA ARG A 18 11.58 -1.91 19.65
C ARG A 18 11.41 -3.31 19.07
N ARG A 19 12.52 -4.06 18.94
CA ARG A 19 12.48 -5.43 18.40
C ARG A 19 11.79 -6.40 19.34
N ARG A 20 12.06 -6.32 20.65
CA ARG A 20 11.36 -7.11 21.66
C ARG A 20 9.86 -6.81 21.67
N PHE A 21 9.48 -5.53 21.63
CA PHE A 21 8.07 -5.11 21.56
C PHE A 21 7.33 -5.73 20.35
N MET A 22 7.92 -5.64 19.15
CA MET A 22 7.33 -6.25 17.93
C MET A 22 7.19 -7.76 18.05
N GLN A 23 8.20 -8.45 18.59
CA GLN A 23 8.15 -9.91 18.81
C GLN A 23 7.03 -10.29 19.79
N THR A 24 6.88 -9.55 20.89
CA THR A 24 5.82 -9.81 21.87
C THR A 24 4.42 -9.51 21.32
N ALA A 25 4.27 -8.46 20.50
CA ALA A 25 2.99 -8.13 19.87
C ALA A 25 2.52 -9.21 18.89
N LEU A 26 3.43 -9.74 18.07
CA LEU A 26 3.11 -10.84 17.14
C LEU A 26 2.73 -12.13 17.87
N ALA A 27 3.46 -12.46 18.95
CA ALA A 27 3.16 -13.64 19.76
C ALA A 27 1.81 -13.53 20.48
N GLY A 28 1.41 -12.34 20.93
CA GLY A 28 0.10 -12.09 21.55
C GLY A 28 -1.08 -12.22 20.58
N ALA A 29 -0.91 -11.82 19.31
CA ALA A 29 -1.95 -11.89 18.30
C ALA A 29 -2.22 -13.32 17.77
N ALA A 30 -1.24 -14.22 17.88
CA ALA A 30 -1.37 -15.60 17.41
C ALA A 30 -2.32 -16.47 18.27
N LEU A 31 -2.64 -16.05 19.49
CA LEU A 31 -3.46 -16.82 20.42
C LEU A 31 -4.96 -16.48 20.38
N THR A 32 -5.39 -15.55 19.52
CA THR A 32 -6.78 -15.04 19.52
C THR A 32 -7.52 -15.25 18.19
N ILE A 33 -7.25 -16.32 17.43
CA ILE A 33 -8.11 -16.72 16.29
C ILE A 33 -9.02 -17.89 16.71
N PRO A 34 -10.13 -17.65 17.43
CA PRO A 34 -11.18 -18.65 17.54
C PRO A 34 -11.92 -18.69 16.19
N GLY A 35 -11.70 -19.75 15.39
CA GLY A 35 -12.55 -19.97 14.20
C GLY A 35 -11.96 -20.75 13.03
N CYS A 36 -10.65 -20.99 12.96
CA CYS A 36 -10.09 -21.81 11.87
C CYS A 36 -10.22 -23.33 12.16
N ALA A 37 -11.46 -23.81 12.26
CA ALA A 37 -11.78 -25.23 12.08
C ALA A 37 -12.41 -25.39 10.69
N ALA A 38 -11.72 -26.16 9.84
CA ALA A 38 -12.08 -26.40 8.45
C ALA A 38 -13.46 -27.07 8.28
N THR A 39 -14.20 -26.72 7.22
CA THR A 39 -15.16 -27.61 6.57
C THR A 39 -15.05 -27.50 5.05
N PRO A 40 -15.09 -28.62 4.29
CA PRO A 40 -14.93 -28.61 2.84
C PRO A 40 -16.27 -28.44 2.10
N SER A 41 -16.18 -27.75 0.96
CA SER A 41 -16.95 -27.90 -0.28
C SER A 41 -18.42 -28.34 -0.22
N ALA A 42 -19.31 -27.44 -0.64
CA ALA A 42 -20.57 -27.82 -1.30
C ALA A 42 -20.81 -26.91 -2.51
N SER A 43 -20.55 -27.49 -3.68
CA SER A 43 -20.94 -27.02 -5.00
C SER A 43 -22.44 -26.75 -5.12
N ASN A 44 -22.81 -25.59 -5.66
CA ASN A 44 -24.06 -25.41 -6.39
C ASN A 44 -23.82 -24.43 -7.56
N PRO A 45 -24.09 -24.82 -8.81
CA PRO A 45 -23.97 -23.92 -9.96
C PRO A 45 -25.26 -23.12 -10.10
N THR A 46 -25.21 -21.83 -9.80
CA THR A 46 -26.29 -20.90 -10.15
C THR A 46 -26.00 -20.33 -11.54
N PRO A 47 -26.96 -20.32 -12.49
CA PRO A 47 -26.71 -19.87 -13.86
C PRO A 47 -26.43 -18.36 -13.89
N ALA A 48 -25.43 -17.98 -14.67
CA ALA A 48 -25.07 -16.59 -14.92
C ALA A 48 -26.24 -15.84 -15.59
N PRO A 49 -26.66 -14.67 -15.09
CA PRO A 49 -27.49 -13.79 -15.88
C PRO A 49 -26.64 -13.15 -16.97
N ASP A 50 -27.16 -13.23 -18.19
CA ASP A 50 -26.67 -12.62 -19.41
C ASP A 50 -26.52 -11.10 -19.21
N ALA A 51 -25.30 -10.65 -18.91
CA ALA A 51 -24.98 -9.24 -18.81
C ALA A 51 -24.60 -8.73 -20.20
N SER A 52 -25.63 -8.45 -21.00
CA SER A 52 -25.54 -7.57 -22.15
C SER A 52 -24.67 -6.36 -21.77
N ALA A 53 -23.60 -6.14 -22.53
CA ALA A 53 -22.62 -5.09 -22.31
C ALA A 53 -23.29 -3.72 -22.40
N ALA A 54 -23.77 -3.22 -21.26
CA ALA A 54 -24.03 -1.80 -21.09
C ALA A 54 -22.67 -1.08 -21.18
N PRO A 55 -22.54 -0.01 -21.97
CA PRO A 55 -21.33 0.80 -21.93
C PRO A 55 -21.21 1.32 -20.50
N VAL A 56 -20.17 0.86 -19.81
CA VAL A 56 -19.80 1.42 -18.51
C VAL A 56 -19.41 2.85 -18.82
N ALA A 57 -20.35 3.77 -18.61
CA ALA A 57 -20.03 5.18 -18.60
C ALA A 57 -19.03 5.36 -17.46
N THR A 58 -17.74 5.40 -17.79
CA THR A 58 -16.70 5.84 -16.89
C THR A 58 -16.96 7.30 -16.60
N THR A 59 -17.88 7.57 -15.69
CA THR A 59 -17.88 8.82 -14.94
C THR A 59 -16.69 8.72 -14.00
N LEU A 60 -15.49 9.00 -14.51
CA LEU A 60 -14.45 9.55 -13.65
C LEU A 60 -15.13 10.71 -12.92
N PRO A 61 -15.09 10.80 -11.58
CA PRO A 61 -15.56 12.01 -10.93
C PRO A 61 -14.80 13.16 -11.57
N ALA A 62 -15.52 14.02 -12.29
CA ALA A 62 -15.01 15.25 -12.84
C ALA A 62 -14.79 16.24 -11.69
N GLY A 63 -13.88 15.89 -10.79
CA GLY A 63 -13.20 16.81 -9.92
C GLY A 63 -11.82 16.97 -10.52
N GLN A 64 -11.67 17.78 -11.57
CA GLN A 64 -10.40 18.47 -11.74
C GLN A 64 -10.23 19.30 -10.48
N GLY A 65 -9.52 18.75 -9.50
CA GLY A 65 -9.08 19.51 -8.34
C GLY A 65 -8.35 20.71 -8.91
N THR A 66 -8.86 21.92 -8.66
CA THR A 66 -8.13 23.14 -8.97
C THR A 66 -6.81 23.07 -8.22
N VAL A 67 -5.71 22.98 -8.96
CA VAL A 67 -4.36 22.98 -8.38
C VAL A 67 -4.16 24.33 -7.71
N ALA A 68 -4.15 24.34 -6.37
CA ALA A 68 -4.11 25.56 -5.56
C ALA A 68 -2.72 26.23 -5.50
N GLY A 69 -1.78 25.79 -6.34
CA GLY A 69 -0.42 26.30 -6.40
C GLY A 69 0.55 25.34 -7.07
N THR A 70 1.76 25.81 -7.36
CA THR A 70 2.85 25.00 -7.96
C THR A 70 3.72 24.31 -6.91
N SER A 71 3.34 24.41 -5.63
CA SER A 71 4.12 23.90 -4.51
C SER A 71 3.25 23.41 -3.36
N ASP A 72 3.82 22.54 -2.52
CA ASP A 72 3.20 22.05 -1.28
C ASP A 72 3.34 23.05 -0.10
N GLU A 73 2.83 22.69 1.09
CA GLU A 73 2.89 23.53 2.30
C GLU A 73 4.33 23.81 2.78
N LEU A 74 5.30 23.03 2.32
CA LEU A 74 6.73 23.14 2.60
C LEU A 74 7.49 23.84 1.46
N GLY A 75 6.78 24.33 0.43
CA GLY A 75 7.35 25.01 -0.72
C GLY A 75 8.03 24.08 -1.73
N GLN A 76 7.84 22.76 -1.65
CA GLN A 76 8.39 21.82 -2.63
C GLN A 76 7.60 21.91 -3.95
N PRO A 77 8.27 21.92 -5.11
CA PRO A 77 7.60 22.00 -6.40
C PRO A 77 6.78 20.75 -6.71
N LEU A 78 5.72 20.92 -7.50
CA LEU A 78 4.94 19.79 -8.03
C LEU A 78 5.81 18.85 -8.88
N THR A 79 5.56 17.55 -8.77
CA THR A 79 6.15 16.54 -9.68
C THR A 79 5.50 16.64 -11.05
N ASP A 80 6.29 16.52 -12.11
CA ASP A 80 5.80 16.56 -13.49
C ASP A 80 4.75 15.48 -13.75
N PHE A 81 3.68 15.86 -14.47
CA PHE A 81 2.58 14.96 -14.79
C PHE A 81 3.03 13.66 -15.49
N ALA A 82 3.99 13.77 -16.42
CA ALA A 82 4.54 12.61 -17.13
C ALA A 82 5.26 11.65 -16.17
N ALA A 83 5.96 12.16 -15.16
CA ALA A 83 6.61 11.33 -14.15
C ALA A 83 5.58 10.63 -13.25
N VAL A 84 4.54 11.35 -12.81
CA VAL A 84 3.46 10.77 -11.98
C VAL A 84 2.73 9.63 -12.70
N THR A 85 2.52 9.77 -14.01
CA THR A 85 1.76 8.79 -14.80
C THR A 85 2.62 7.67 -15.38
N GLY A 86 3.90 7.92 -15.66
CA GLY A 86 4.79 6.94 -16.29
C GLY A 86 5.70 6.20 -15.31
N TYR A 87 6.16 6.85 -14.24
CA TYR A 87 7.19 6.30 -13.36
C TYR A 87 6.58 5.65 -12.12
N ASN A 88 6.01 4.45 -12.29
CA ASN A 88 5.26 3.75 -11.25
C ASN A 88 5.88 2.40 -10.87
N ASN A 89 5.75 2.02 -9.60
CA ASN A 89 6.09 0.68 -9.12
C ASN A 89 4.87 -0.23 -9.25
N TYR A 90 4.60 -0.72 -10.46
CA TYR A 90 3.45 -1.59 -10.74
C TYR A 90 3.88 -2.97 -11.23
N TYR A 91 4.42 -3.75 -10.28
CA TYR A 91 5.12 -5.01 -10.55
C TYR A 91 4.24 -6.12 -11.09
N GLU A 92 2.93 -6.04 -10.88
CA GLU A 92 1.96 -6.96 -11.45
C GLU A 92 1.88 -6.87 -12.98
N PHE A 93 2.38 -5.77 -13.57
CA PHE A 93 2.30 -5.49 -15.00
C PHE A 93 3.68 -5.39 -15.64
N THR A 94 4.63 -4.75 -14.96
CA THR A 94 6.02 -4.64 -15.43
C THR A 94 6.98 -4.28 -14.30
N THR A 95 8.24 -4.70 -14.44
CA THR A 95 9.33 -4.21 -13.60
C THR A 95 9.98 -2.95 -14.17
N ASP A 96 9.81 -2.71 -15.47
CA ASP A 96 10.31 -1.51 -16.15
C ASP A 96 9.57 -0.25 -15.68
N LYS A 97 10.17 0.91 -15.94
CA LYS A 97 9.65 2.24 -15.62
C LYS A 97 9.45 3.11 -16.87
N GLN A 98 9.85 2.63 -18.06
CA GLN A 98 9.78 3.32 -19.35
C GLN A 98 9.44 2.36 -20.50
#